data_AF-A0AAN8VEY2-F1
#
_entry.id   AF-A0AAN8VEY2-F1
#
_cell.length_a   1.000
_cell.length_b   1.000
_cell.length_c   1.000
_cell.angle_alpha   90.00
_cell.angle_beta   90.00
_cell.angle_gamma   90.00
#
_symmetry.space_group_name_H-M   'P 1'
#
loop_
_entity.id
_entity.type
_entity.pdbx_description
1 polymer ?
#
loop_
_entity_poly.entity_id
_entity_poly.type
_entity_poly.pdbx_seq_one_letter_code
_entity_poly.pdbx_strand_id
1 'polypeptide(L)' 'NLSTAPALYLFGDSLLDGGNNNHLPTIAKVNYPPYGNNFPQGITGRFTNGKTIGDFVVYI' A
#
# COMPACT_ATOMS: atom_id res chain seq x y z
N ASN A 1 -12.39 17.84 -6.34
CA ASN A 1 -11.40 17.71 -7.42
C ASN A 1 -11.26 16.23 -7.69
N LEU A 2 -11.98 15.72 -8.68
CA LEU A 2 -11.90 14.31 -9.08
C LEU A 2 -10.73 14.21 -10.05
N SER A 3 -9.78 13.32 -9.78
CA SER A 3 -8.69 12.99 -10.71
C SER A 3 -9.27 12.85 -12.13
N THR A 4 -8.70 13.57 -13.08
CA THR A 4 -9.14 13.59 -14.49
C THR A 4 -8.84 12.27 -15.22
N ALA A 5 -8.16 11.34 -14.57
CA ALA A 5 -7.88 10.00 -15.07
C ALA A 5 -8.81 8.96 -14.38
N PRO A 6 -9.38 8.01 -15.13
CA PRO A 6 -10.27 6.99 -14.58
C PRO A 6 -9.53 5.95 -13.72
N ALA A 7 -8.21 5.88 -13.81
CA ALA A 7 -7.38 4.95 -13.05
C ALA A 7 -5.94 5.47 -12.90
N LEU A 8 -5.27 5.03 -11.84
CA LEU A 8 -3.84 5.22 -11.60
C LEU A 8 -3.18 3.84 -11.49
N TYR A 9 -2.16 3.60 -12.30
CA TYR A 9 -1.33 2.39 -12.22
C TYR A 9 0.02 2.75 -11.60
N LEU A 10 0.31 2.19 -10.44
CA LEU A 10 1.53 2.45 -9.69
C LEU A 10 2.52 1.30 -9.90
N PHE A 11 3.74 1.65 -10.31
CA PHE A 11 4.86 0.71 -10.45
C PHE A 11 5.99 1.16 -9.54
N GLY A 12 6.55 0.24 -8.76
CA GLY A 12 7.65 0.55 -7.84
C GLY A 12 7.92 -0.59 -6.88
N ASP A 13 8.32 -0.22 -5.67
CA ASP A 13 8.78 -1.11 -4.61
C ASP A 13 7.88 -1.03 -3.37
N SER A 14 8.43 -1.34 -2.19
CA SER A 14 7.74 -1.29 -0.91
C SER A 14 7.09 0.07 -0.59
N LEU A 15 7.58 1.18 -1.14
CA LEU A 15 7.01 2.51 -0.94
C LEU A 15 5.63 2.70 -1.60
N LEU A 16 5.29 1.83 -2.55
CA LEU A 16 4.01 1.84 -3.28
C LEU A 16 3.21 0.54 -3.10
N ASP A 17 3.77 -0.46 -2.41
CA ASP A 17 3.12 -1.75 -2.25
C ASP A 17 1.90 -1.67 -1.31
N GLY A 18 0.72 -1.91 -1.89
CA GLY A 18 -0.57 -2.00 -1.23
C GLY A 18 -0.86 -3.35 -0.55
N GLY A 19 0.03 -4.34 -0.69
CA GLY A 19 -0.17 -5.72 -0.23
C GLY A 19 0.07 -6.79 -1.31
N ASN A 20 0.55 -6.41 -2.50
CA ASN A 20 0.78 -7.30 -3.63
C ASN A 20 1.74 -8.45 -3.27
N ASN A 21 2.79 -8.18 -2.49
CA ASN A 21 3.78 -9.19 -2.13
C ASN A 21 3.21 -10.37 -1.32
N ASN A 22 2.06 -10.19 -0.65
CA ASN A 22 1.42 -11.30 0.08
C ASN A 22 0.99 -12.44 -0.85
N HIS A 23 0.75 -12.13 -2.13
CA HIS A 23 0.32 -13.07 -3.16
C HIS A 23 1.48 -13.70 -3.96
N LEU A 24 2.73 -13.31 -3.68
CA LEU A 24 3.91 -13.81 -4.39
C LEU A 24 4.71 -14.81 -3.52
N PRO A 25 5.47 -15.72 -4.14
CA PRO A 25 6.44 -16.58 -3.45
C PRO A 25 7.70 -15.79 -3.09
N THR A 26 7.57 -14.85 -2.15
CA THR A 26 8.65 -13.97 -1.68
C THR A 26 8.75 -13.98 -0.16
N ILE A 27 9.94 -13.69 0.36
CA ILE A 27 10.17 -13.43 1.79
C ILE A 27 9.74 -12.00 2.18
N ALA A 28 9.58 -11.10 1.21
CA ALA A 28 9.23 -9.70 1.43
C ALA A 28 7.73 -9.52 1.70
N LYS A 29 7.20 -10.22 2.71
CA LYS A 29 5.80 -10.07 3.16
C LYS A 29 5.77 -9.18 4.38
N VAL A 30 4.69 -8.42 4.55
CA VAL A 30 4.46 -7.56 5.72
C VAL A 30 3.01 -7.68 6.19
N ASN A 31 2.47 -8.90 6.09
CA ASN A 31 1.18 -9.28 6.65
C ASN A 31 1.31 -9.71 8.13
N TYR A 32 2.12 -8.98 8.91
CA TYR A 32 2.35 -9.22 10.33
C TYR A 32 2.63 -7.90 11.07
N PRO A 33 2.49 -7.87 12.42
CA PRO A 33 2.79 -6.66 13.21
C PRO A 33 4.27 -6.24 13.09
N PRO A 34 4.60 -4.93 13.07
CA PRO A 34 3.72 -3.81 13.42
C PRO A 34 2.94 -3.23 12.23
N TYR A 35 3.11 -3.74 11.01
CA TYR A 35 2.58 -3.14 9.80
C TYR A 35 1.05 -3.09 9.79
N GLY A 36 0.50 -1.91 9.50
CA GLY A 36 -0.93 -1.67 9.50
C GLY A 36 -1.54 -1.33 10.87
N ASN A 37 -0.76 -1.25 11.95
CA ASN A 37 -1.32 -1.08 13.31
C ASN A 37 -2.14 0.21 13.52
N ASN A 38 -1.93 1.26 12.72
CA ASN A 38 -2.75 2.49 12.82
C ASN A 38 -3.99 2.45 11.92
N PHE A 39 -4.22 1.39 11.15
CA PHE A 39 -5.45 1.21 10.38
C PHE A 39 -6.52 0.54 11.24
N PRO A 40 -7.80 0.95 11.12
CA PRO A 40 -8.91 0.29 11.83
C PRO A 40 -9.03 -1.21 11.53
N GLN A 41 -8.61 -1.63 10.34
CA GLN A 41 -8.65 -3.03 9.90
C GLN A 41 -7.42 -3.85 10.35
N GLY A 42 -6.44 -3.20 10.98
CA GLY A 42 -5.18 -3.83 11.39
C GLY A 42 -4.24 -4.09 10.21
N ILE A 43 -3.61 -5.26 10.19
CA ILE A 43 -2.57 -5.63 9.22
C ILE A 43 -3.08 -5.46 7.78
N THR A 44 -2.37 -4.65 6.99
CA THR A 44 -2.79 -4.30 5.62
C THR A 44 -1.92 -4.92 4.53
N GLY A 45 -0.71 -5.41 4.85
CA GLY A 45 0.26 -5.82 3.84
C GLY A 45 1.04 -4.65 3.22
N ARG A 46 0.87 -3.42 3.73
CA ARG A 46 1.64 -2.24 3.34
C ARG A 46 2.89 -2.14 4.21
N PHE A 47 4.02 -1.70 3.64
CA PHE A 47 5.28 -1.50 4.37
C PHE A 47 5.28 -0.24 5.24
N THR A 48 4.16 0.04 5.90
CA THR A 48 3.93 1.23 6.73
C THR A 48 2.76 0.98 7.68
N ASN A 49 2.63 1.84 8.70
CA ASN A 49 1.44 1.89 9.56
C ASN A 49 0.38 2.86 9.05
N GLY A 50 0.63 3.56 7.94
CA GLY A 50 -0.28 4.54 7.37
C GLY A 50 -0.36 4.46 5.85
N LYS A 51 -0.70 5.58 5.21
CA LYS A 51 -0.76 5.69 3.75
C LYS A 51 0.64 5.63 3.13
N THR A 52 0.73 4.99 1.97
CA THR A 52 1.87 5.03 1.05
C THR A 52 1.87 6.33 0.24
N ILE A 53 2.97 6.64 -0.45
CA ILE A 53 3.04 7.78 -1.37
C ILE A 53 1.97 7.66 -2.47
N GLY A 54 1.72 6.44 -2.94
CA GLY A 54 0.69 6.14 -3.92
C GLY A 54 -0.71 6.62 -3.51
N ASP A 55 -1.07 6.49 -2.23
CA ASP A 55 -2.37 6.95 -1.76
C ASP A 55 -2.48 8.48 -1.75
N PHE A 56 -1.37 9.21 -1.59
CA PHE A 56 -1.38 10.69 -1.67
C PHE A 56 -1.45 11.18 -3.11
N VAL A 57 -0.82 10.45 -4.04
CA VAL A 57 -0.83 10.78 -5.48
C VAL A 57 -2.23 10.65 -6.10
N VAL A 58 -3.12 9.82 -5.54
CA VAL A 58 -4.51 9.73 -6.02
C VAL A 58 -5.32 11.02 -5.79
N TYR A 59 -4.91 11.85 -4.82
CA TYR A 59 -5.63 13.08 -4.46
C TYR A 59 -5.12 14.35 -5.15
N ILE A 60 -4.05 14.26 -5.94
CA ILE A 60 -3.56 15.36 -6.79
C ILE A 60 -4.18 15.23 -8.19
#